data_AF-A0A8X7U8N6-F1
#
_entry.id   AF-A0A8X7U8N6-F1
#
_cell.length_a   1.000
_cell.length_b   1.000
_cell.length_c   1.000
_cell.angle_alpha   90.00
_cell.angle_beta   90.00
_cell.angle_gamma   90.00
#
_symmetry.space_group_name_H-M   'P 1'
#
loop_
_entity.id
_entity.type
_entity.pdbx_description
1 polymer ?
#
loop_
_entity_poly.entity_id
_entity_poly.type
_entity_poly.pdbx_seq_one_letter_code
_entity_poly.pdbx_strand_id
1 'polypeptide(L)'
;MAETVHSPIVTFASMLSLLALCPPFVILSSFLFHSSGFLWENGVKGLINIWPRPTAIAWKIIFCYGAFEAALQLLLPGKRVEGPVSPTGNRPVYKDNGMAAYFVTLATYLGLWWFGIFNPAIVYDH
;
A
#
# COMPACT_ATOMS: atom_id res chain seq x y z
N MET A 1 15.38 27.04 -15.60
CA MET A 1 14.22 26.24 -16.04
C MET A 1 14.76 24.85 -16.32
N ALA A 2 14.30 23.82 -15.63
CA ALA A 2 14.87 22.48 -15.80
C ALA A 2 14.60 22.01 -17.24
N GLU A 3 15.64 21.68 -18.01
CA GLU A 3 15.51 21.05 -19.31
C GLU A 3 14.86 19.68 -19.11
N THR A 4 13.64 19.51 -19.60
CA THR A 4 13.00 18.20 -19.62
C THR A 4 13.58 17.39 -20.78
N VAL A 5 14.04 16.17 -20.50
CA VAL A 5 14.62 15.23 -21.50
C VAL A 5 13.65 14.96 -22.66
N HIS A 6 12.34 15.12 -22.43
CA HIS A 6 11.28 15.02 -23.43
C HIS A 6 10.42 16.28 -23.45
N SER A 7 9.60 16.42 -24.51
CA SER A 7 8.58 17.47 -24.58
C SER A 7 7.65 17.41 -23.35
N PRO A 8 7.29 18.56 -22.74
CA PRO A 8 6.43 18.60 -21.55
C PRO A 8 5.13 17.79 -21.71
N ILE A 9 4.54 17.78 -22.90
CA ILE A 9 3.32 17.02 -23.21
C ILE A 9 3.54 15.51 -23.03
N VAL A 10 4.66 14.98 -23.51
CA VAL A 10 4.99 13.55 -23.40
C VAL A 10 5.21 13.17 -21.94
N THR A 11 5.87 14.04 -21.18
CA THR A 11 6.10 13.85 -19.74
C THR A 11 4.77 13.83 -18.95
N PHE A 12 3.88 14.79 -19.19
CA PHE A 12 2.59 14.81 -18.48
C PHE A 12 1.69 13.64 -18.91
N ALA A 13 1.65 13.32 -20.20
CA ALA A 13 0.86 12.19 -20.70
C ALA A 13 1.34 10.85 -20.12
N SER A 14 2.66 10.64 -20.02
CA SER A 14 3.21 9.41 -19.43
C SER A 14 2.93 9.31 -17.93
N MET A 15 3.09 10.40 -17.16
CA MET A 15 2.79 10.44 -15.74
C MET A 15 1.30 10.19 -15.45
N LEU A 16 0.41 10.84 -16.19
CA LEU A 16 -1.04 10.65 -16.03
C LEU A 16 -1.46 9.24 -16.43
N SER A 17 -0.86 8.69 -17.49
CA SER A 17 -1.09 7.31 -17.90
C SER A 17 -0.67 6.33 -16.81
N LEU A 18 0.51 6.49 -16.20
CA LEU A 18 0.96 5.65 -15.09
C LEU A 18 0.03 5.74 -13.88
N LEU A 19 -0.36 6.95 -13.48
CA LEU A 19 -1.25 7.16 -12.34
C LEU A 19 -2.63 6.51 -12.58
N ALA A 20 -3.17 6.64 -13.79
CA ALA A 20 -4.50 6.14 -14.14
C ALA A 20 -4.52 4.62 -14.39
N LEU A 21 -3.48 4.06 -15.01
CA LEU A 21 -3.45 2.65 -15.43
C LEU A 21 -2.88 1.71 -14.36
N CYS A 22 -2.04 2.19 -13.43
CA CYS A 22 -1.43 1.33 -12.41
C CYS A 22 -2.48 0.68 -11.48
N PRO A 23 -3.46 1.40 -10.90
CA PRO A 23 -4.47 0.77 -10.06
C PRO A 23 -5.36 -0.25 -10.80
N PRO A 24 -5.95 0.06 -11.99
CA PRO A 24 -6.66 -0.93 -12.79
C PRO A 24 -5.81 -2.15 -13.13
N PHE A 25 -4.52 -1.97 -13.47
CA PHE A 25 -3.63 -3.07 -13.79
C PHE A 25 -3.42 -4.03 -12.61
N VAL A 26 -3.20 -3.49 -11.40
CA VAL A 26 -3.07 -4.30 -10.18
C VAL A 26 -4.36 -5.04 -9.83
N ILE A 27 -5.52 -4.38 -9.99
CA ILE A 27 -6.83 -4.99 -9.78
C ILE A 27 -7.02 -6.16 -10.76
N LEU A 28 -6.80 -5.92 -12.05
CA LEU A 28 -6.93 -6.94 -13.10
C LEU A 28 -5.98 -8.12 -12.88
N SER A 29 -4.72 -7.86 -12.52
CA SER A 29 -3.74 -8.93 -12.29
C SER A 29 -4.15 -9.81 -11.11
N SER A 30 -4.58 -9.23 -10.00
CA SER A 30 -5.08 -9.98 -8.84
C SER A 30 -6.21 -10.96 -9.25
N PHE A 31 -7.18 -10.51 -10.04
CA PHE A 31 -8.29 -11.36 -10.47
C PHE A 31 -7.92 -12.42 -11.50
N LEU A 32 -6.97 -12.13 -12.40
CA LEU A 32 -6.43 -13.14 -13.32
C LEU A 32 -5.81 -14.31 -12.55
N PHE A 33 -5.17 -14.04 -11.41
CA PHE A 33 -4.61 -15.09 -10.54
C PHE A 33 -5.67 -15.84 -9.72
N HIS A 34 -6.69 -15.15 -9.19
CA HIS A 34 -7.72 -15.79 -8.36
C HIS A 34 -8.83 -16.51 -9.15
N SER A 35 -9.11 -16.07 -10.38
CA SER A 35 -10.26 -16.52 -11.17
C SER A 35 -9.88 -16.73 -12.64
N SER A 36 -9.12 -17.79 -12.91
CA SER A 36 -8.71 -18.17 -14.25
C SER A 36 -9.92 -18.39 -15.15
N GLY A 37 -10.05 -17.62 -16.23
CA GLY A 37 -11.11 -17.79 -17.24
C GLY A 37 -12.37 -16.93 -17.06
N PHE A 38 -12.58 -16.31 -15.89
CA PHE A 38 -13.79 -15.51 -15.63
C PHE A 38 -13.96 -14.35 -16.62
N LEU A 39 -12.84 -13.73 -17.00
CA LEU A 39 -12.77 -12.67 -18.00
C LEU A 39 -13.18 -13.13 -19.39
N TRP A 40 -12.87 -14.37 -19.75
CA TRP A 40 -13.24 -14.99 -21.03
C TRP A 40 -14.73 -15.28 -21.10
N GLU A 41 -15.34 -15.65 -19.97
CA GLU A 41 -16.77 -16.00 -19.90
C GLU A 41 -17.68 -14.77 -19.77
N ASN A 42 -17.28 -13.77 -19.00
CA ASN A 42 -18.15 -12.65 -18.60
C ASN A 42 -17.82 -11.31 -19.27
N GLY A 43 -16.68 -11.23 -19.98
CA GLY A 43 -16.23 -10.05 -20.71
C GLY A 43 -16.22 -8.77 -19.87
N VAL A 44 -16.52 -7.63 -20.51
CA VAL A 44 -16.49 -6.30 -19.88
C VAL A 44 -17.54 -6.14 -18.77
N LYS A 45 -18.67 -6.84 -18.84
CA LYS A 45 -19.69 -6.83 -17.77
C LYS A 45 -19.17 -7.49 -16.50
N GLY A 46 -18.39 -8.58 -16.65
CA GLY A 46 -17.67 -9.21 -15.55
C GLY A 46 -16.73 -8.23 -14.84
N LEU A 47 -15.97 -7.43 -15.61
CA LEU A 47 -15.06 -6.43 -15.07
C LEU A 47 -15.76 -5.35 -14.23
N ILE A 48 -16.90 -4.86 -14.68
CA ILE A 48 -17.67 -3.84 -13.94
C ILE A 48 -18.21 -4.42 -12.62
N ASN A 49 -18.67 -5.67 -12.64
CA ASN A 49 -19.23 -6.32 -11.46
C ASN A 49 -18.17 -6.69 -10.43
N ILE A 50 -16.97 -7.03 -10.89
CA ILE A 50 -15.83 -7.40 -10.03
C ILE A 50 -15.14 -6.19 -9.44
N TRP A 51 -15.30 -5.01 -10.04
CA TRP A 51 -14.57 -3.83 -9.62
C TRP A 51 -14.71 -3.59 -8.10
N PRO A 52 -13.59 -3.58 -7.34
CA PRO A 52 -13.63 -3.57 -5.90
C PRO A 52 -14.36 -2.32 -5.43
N ARG A 53 -15.40 -2.51 -4.63
CA ARG A 53 -16.15 -1.40 -4.05
C ARG A 53 -15.58 -1.12 -2.67
N PRO A 54 -15.20 0.14 -2.36
CA PRO A 54 -14.72 0.47 -1.03
C PRO A 54 -15.79 0.13 0.00
N THR A 55 -15.45 -0.74 0.95
CA THR A 55 -16.33 -1.10 2.07
C THR A 55 -15.90 -0.34 3.34
N ALA A 56 -16.86 0.02 4.19
CA ALA A 56 -16.55 0.69 5.46
C ALA A 56 -15.63 -0.16 6.35
N ILE A 57 -15.75 -1.49 6.24
CA ILE A 57 -14.91 -2.45 6.97
C ILE A 57 -13.46 -2.37 6.49
N ALA A 58 -13.21 -2.45 5.19
CA ALA A 58 -11.87 -2.33 4.63
C ALA A 58 -11.20 -1.00 4.99
N TRP A 59 -11.94 0.12 4.89
CA TRP A 59 -11.46 1.43 5.32
C TRP A 59 -11.04 1.45 6.79
N LYS A 60 -11.87 0.88 7.67
CA LYS A 60 -11.57 0.79 9.10
C LYS A 60 -10.31 -0.05 9.35
N ILE A 61 -10.17 -1.19 8.67
CA ILE A 61 -8.98 -2.06 8.81
C ILE A 61 -7.72 -1.31 8.40
N ILE A 62 -7.71 -0.71 7.20
CA ILE A 62 -6.56 0.04 6.67
C ILE A 62 -6.21 1.20 7.59
N PHE A 63 -7.20 1.95 8.05
CA PHE A 63 -6.98 3.08 8.95
C PHE A 63 -6.42 2.65 10.30
N CYS A 64 -7.01 1.63 10.94
CA CYS A 64 -6.54 1.12 12.23
C CYS A 64 -5.11 0.56 12.12
N TYR A 65 -4.81 -0.19 11.08
CA TYR A 65 -3.47 -0.71 10.83
C TYR A 65 -2.47 0.43 10.58
N GLY A 66 -2.81 1.38 9.70
CA GLY A 66 -1.95 2.53 9.42
C GLY A 66 -1.68 3.40 10.64
N ALA A 67 -2.70 3.63 11.48
CA ALA A 67 -2.55 4.36 12.74
C ALA A 67 -1.67 3.61 13.75
N PHE A 68 -1.80 2.28 13.82
CA PHE A 68 -0.95 1.44 14.66
C PHE A 68 0.52 1.50 14.21
N GLU A 69 0.80 1.31 12.92
CA GLU A 69 2.16 1.42 12.36
C GLU A 69 2.76 2.82 12.54
N ALA A 70 1.96 3.87 12.35
CA ALA A 70 2.39 5.25 12.62
C ALA A 70 2.74 5.45 14.10
N ALA A 71 1.96 4.87 15.02
CA ALA A 71 2.26 4.91 16.45
C ALA A 71 3.54 4.13 16.77
N LEU A 72 3.77 2.96 16.18
CA LEU A 72 5.02 2.21 16.36
C LEU A 72 6.23 3.01 15.85
N GLN A 73 6.13 3.59 14.64
CA GLN A 73 7.18 4.41 14.05
C GLN A 73 7.54 5.60 14.96
N LEU A 74 6.54 6.27 15.55
CA LEU A 74 6.75 7.43 16.40
C LEU A 74 7.25 7.04 17.80
N LEU A 75 6.64 6.04 18.44
CA LEU A 75 6.79 5.74 19.87
C LEU A 75 7.89 4.72 20.16
N LEU A 76 8.06 3.66 19.35
CA LEU A 76 9.06 2.62 19.65
C LEU A 76 10.47 3.20 19.58
N PRO A 77 11.37 2.93 20.54
CA PRO A 77 12.73 3.44 20.49
C PRO A 77 13.47 2.93 19.25
N GLY A 78 14.39 3.75 18.73
CA GLY A 78 15.15 3.44 17.52
C GLY A 78 16.41 4.28 17.42
N LYS A 79 17.39 3.81 16.65
CA LYS A 79 18.63 4.55 16.43
C LYS A 79 18.36 5.74 15.52
N ARG A 80 18.95 6.89 15.82
CA ARG A 80 18.90 8.05 14.93
C ARG A 80 19.86 7.83 13.76
N VAL A 81 19.36 7.93 12.53
CA VAL A 81 20.14 7.79 11.29
C VAL A 81 19.97 9.06 10.48
N GLU A 82 21.05 9.55 9.87
CA GLU A 82 21.01 10.77 9.05
C GLU A 82 21.09 10.40 7.58
N GLY A 83 20.21 10.98 6.77
CA GLY A 83 20.23 10.81 5.33
C GLY A 83 21.36 11.61 4.66
N PRO A 84 21.44 11.53 3.31
CA PRO A 84 22.36 12.35 2.54
C PRO A 84 22.01 13.83 2.65
N VAL A 85 23.03 14.68 2.54
CA VAL A 85 22.85 16.14 2.53
C VAL A 85 22.21 16.53 1.20
N SER A 86 21.11 17.26 1.24
CA SER A 86 20.45 17.77 0.03
C SER A 86 21.34 18.80 -0.67
N PRO A 87 21.11 19.09 -1.97
CA PRO A 87 21.80 20.18 -2.66
C PRO A 87 21.62 21.55 -1.98
N THR A 88 20.56 21.71 -1.18
CA THR A 88 20.28 22.93 -0.39
C THR A 88 20.90 22.90 1.02
N GLY A 89 21.69 21.88 1.36
CA GLY A 89 22.37 21.76 2.65
C GLY A 89 21.53 21.14 3.78
N ASN A 90 20.29 20.71 3.53
CA ASN A 90 19.44 20.08 4.55
C ASN A 90 19.83 18.61 4.73
N ARG A 91 19.93 18.15 5.98
CA ARG A 91 20.18 16.74 6.29
C ARG A 91 18.99 16.12 7.02
N PRO A 92 18.22 15.24 6.37
CA PRO A 92 17.06 14.63 7.01
C PRO A 92 17.51 13.65 8.09
N VAL A 93 16.72 13.58 9.16
CA VAL A 93 16.98 12.73 10.32
C VAL A 93 15.86 11.70 10.41
N TYR A 94 16.24 10.43 10.41
CA TYR A 94 15.33 9.30 10.48
C TYR A 94 15.53 8.52 11.77
N LYS A 95 14.48 7.79 12.15
CA LYS A 95 14.49 6.86 13.27
C LYS A 95 14.45 5.45 12.72
N ASP A 96 15.48 4.69 13.02
CA ASP A 96 15.62 3.29 12.61
C ASP A 96 15.09 2.38 13.72
N ASN A 97 13.81 2.02 13.58
CA ASN A 97 13.08 1.08 14.41
C ASN A 97 12.27 0.08 13.59
N GLY A 98 12.54 -0.06 12.28
CA GLY A 98 11.72 -0.89 11.38
C GLY A 98 11.63 -2.35 11.79
N MET A 99 12.76 -2.96 12.20
CA MET A 99 12.75 -4.35 12.69
C MET A 99 11.99 -4.49 14.01
N ALA A 100 12.10 -3.52 14.92
CA ALA A 100 11.37 -3.55 16.18
C ALA A 100 9.86 -3.41 15.93
N ALA A 101 9.45 -2.48 15.06
CA ALA A 101 8.07 -2.32 14.65
C ALA A 101 7.52 -3.60 14.03
N TYR A 102 8.25 -4.22 13.09
CA TYR A 102 7.87 -5.48 12.46
C TYR A 102 7.59 -6.60 13.47
N PHE A 103 8.49 -6.82 14.44
CA PHE A 103 8.29 -7.85 15.46
C PHE A 103 7.11 -7.55 16.37
N VAL A 104 6.91 -6.29 16.75
CA VAL A 104 5.75 -5.87 17.57
C VAL A 104 4.46 -6.09 16.79
N THR A 105 4.41 -5.73 15.51
CA THR A 105 3.24 -5.96 14.65
C THR A 105 2.95 -7.44 14.50
N LEU A 106 3.95 -8.27 14.23
CA LEU A 106 3.77 -9.72 14.08
C LEU A 106 3.30 -10.36 15.39
N ALA A 107 3.91 -10.01 16.52
CA ALA A 107 3.51 -10.50 17.84
C ALA A 107 2.08 -10.06 18.19
N THR A 108 1.71 -8.81 17.87
CA THR A 108 0.35 -8.30 18.06
C THR A 108 -0.64 -9.07 17.20
N TYR A 109 -0.32 -9.28 15.92
CA TYR A 109 -1.17 -9.99 14.97
C TYR A 109 -1.45 -11.44 15.42
N LEU A 110 -0.39 -12.17 15.77
CA LEU A 110 -0.51 -13.56 16.27
C LEU A 110 -1.18 -13.62 17.65
N GLY A 111 -0.90 -12.65 18.53
CA GLY A 111 -1.54 -12.55 19.84
C GLY A 111 -3.05 -12.32 19.72
N LEU A 112 -3.49 -11.37 18.90
CA LEU A 112 -4.91 -11.10 18.67
C LEU A 112 -5.63 -12.32 18.11
N TRP A 113 -4.98 -13.08 17.22
CA TRP A 113 -5.51 -14.34 16.72
C TRP A 113 -5.59 -15.41 17.82
N TRP A 114 -4.52 -15.60 18.58
CA TRP A 114 -4.46 -16.59 19.67
C TRP A 114 -5.55 -16.36 20.73
N PHE A 115 -5.83 -15.09 21.07
CA PHE A 115 -6.90 -14.72 21.99
C PHE A 115 -8.30 -14.67 21.36
N GLY A 116 -8.44 -15.02 20.07
CA GLY A 116 -9.73 -15.04 19.37
C GLY A 116 -10.36 -13.66 19.16
N ILE A 117 -9.58 -12.57 19.30
CA ILE A 117 -10.05 -11.19 19.12
C ILE A 117 -10.20 -10.86 17.63
N PHE A 118 -9.47 -11.58 16.77
CA PHE A 118 -9.33 -11.28 15.36
C PHE A 118 -9.13 -12.55 14.53
N ASN A 119 -9.73 -12.60 13.33
CA ASN A 119 -9.49 -13.67 12.35
C ASN A 119 -8.49 -13.18 11.28
N PRO A 120 -7.30 -13.79 11.16
CA PRO A 120 -6.31 -13.52 10.11
C PRO A 120 -6.85 -13.56 8.67
N ALA A 121 -7.88 -14.35 8.41
CA ALA A 121 -8.48 -14.46 7.07
C ALA A 121 -9.13 -13.16 6.58
N ILE A 122 -9.37 -12.18 7.47
CA ILE A 122 -10.01 -10.90 7.11
C ILE A 122 -9.26 -10.13 6.01
N VAL A 123 -7.94 -10.35 5.87
CA VAL A 123 -7.10 -9.71 4.83
C VAL A 123 -7.41 -10.30 3.44
N TYR A 124 -7.88 -11.54 3.39
CA TYR A 124 -8.33 -12.20 2.17
C TYR A 124 -9.81 -11.93 1.89
N ASP A 125 -10.62 -11.83 2.95
CA ASP A 125 -12.07 -11.72 2.84
C ASP A 125 -12.59 -10.30 2.47
N HIS A 126 -11.77 -9.26 2.64
CA HIS A 126 -12.16 -7.85 2.45
C HIS A 126 -11.20 -7.09 1.53
#